data_AF-A0A1F4VBX9-F1
#
_entry.id   AF-A0A1F4VBX9-F1
#
_cell.length_a   1.000
_cell.length_b   1.000
_cell.length_c   1.000
_cell.angle_alpha   90.00
_cell.angle_beta   90.00
_cell.angle_gamma   90.00
#
_symmetry.space_group_name_H-M   'P 1'
#
loop_
_entity.id
_entity.type
_entity.pdbx_description
1 polymer ?
#
loop_
_entity_poly.entity_id
_entity_poly.type
_entity_poly.pdbx_seq_one_letter_code
_entity_poly.pdbx_strand_id
1 'polypeptide(L)'
;MNKLDEAILKTLCYRDLFDYPLTEEEITKFLIERSARPKEIPHVLAQLVAEKKVEEKDGFLFLPGRKQVVKTRLKREEVSEKKFPRAARFAKVLRFLPWVRAVFLTGALAAGNSHEEDDIDLLIVARKNRVWLTRLLATLLFDLLRVRRQKGKKVSADQFCLNMFLSETSLTVPDSEQNLYSAHEIVLAYPLWTKDYLHLRFLGENPWVRRYLPNVEIPEARLKAPSGRNSLPATVYHLLSNSFWTLADLFAQKLQLVYMRGKRTREIVERQRILFHPVDLAREILSAYRVRLYRVLHAKQTS
;
A
#
# COMPACT_ATOMS: atom_id res chain seq x y z
N MET A 1 -27.60 12.41 13.73
CA MET A 1 -26.51 12.40 12.74
C MET A 1 -26.90 11.45 11.63
N ASN A 2 -26.87 11.88 10.37
CA ASN A 2 -27.16 11.02 9.22
C ASN A 2 -25.99 10.03 9.02
N LYS A 3 -26.24 8.87 8.42
CA LYS A 3 -25.18 7.88 8.15
C LYS A 3 -24.08 8.41 7.20
N LEU A 4 -24.34 9.49 6.43
CA LEU A 4 -23.33 10.09 5.54
C LEU A 4 -22.35 10.97 6.35
N ASP A 5 -22.88 11.77 7.28
CA ASP A 5 -22.08 12.49 8.27
C ASP A 5 -21.15 11.51 9.02
N GLU A 6 -21.70 10.37 9.47
CA GLU A 6 -20.94 9.34 10.17
C GLU A 6 -19.82 8.76 9.29
N ALA A 7 -20.10 8.49 8.01
CA ALA A 7 -19.12 7.97 7.06
C ALA A 7 -17.98 8.99 6.79
N ILE A 8 -18.30 10.27 6.67
CA ILE A 8 -17.30 11.35 6.54
C ILE A 8 -16.44 11.42 7.81
N LEU A 9 -17.05 11.43 8.99
CA LEU A 9 -16.31 11.47 10.25
C LEU A 9 -15.44 10.23 10.47
N LYS A 10 -15.93 9.04 10.11
CA LYS A 10 -15.12 7.80 10.06
C LYS A 10 -13.88 7.99 9.18
N THR A 11 -14.09 8.51 7.97
CA THR A 11 -13.01 8.75 7.00
C THR A 11 -11.96 9.72 7.54
N LEU A 12 -12.39 10.86 8.09
CA LEU A 12 -11.50 11.85 8.72
C LEU A 12 -10.78 11.28 9.96
N CYS A 13 -11.49 10.53 10.82
CA CYS A 13 -10.89 9.89 11.99
C CYS A 13 -9.78 8.91 11.62
N TYR A 14 -9.98 8.12 10.57
CA TYR A 14 -8.97 7.18 10.08
C TYR A 14 -7.75 7.93 9.52
N ARG A 15 -7.96 8.94 8.68
CA ARG A 15 -6.85 9.69 8.04
C ARG A 15 -6.09 10.60 8.99
N ASP A 16 -6.74 11.09 10.04
CA ASP A 16 -6.09 11.83 11.12
C ASP A 16 -5.05 10.98 11.88
N LEU A 17 -5.09 9.65 11.82
CA LEU A 17 -4.04 8.79 12.40
C LEU A 17 -2.69 8.97 11.72
N PHE A 18 -2.70 9.53 10.52
CA PHE A 18 -1.52 9.75 9.69
C PHE A 18 -1.19 11.24 9.53
N ASP A 19 -1.81 12.13 10.33
CA ASP A 19 -1.76 13.59 10.15
C ASP A 19 -2.08 14.02 8.70
N TYR A 20 -3.04 13.33 8.07
CA TYR A 20 -3.38 13.53 6.67
C TYR A 20 -4.78 14.15 6.57
N PRO A 21 -4.88 15.49 6.52
CA PRO A 21 -6.14 16.15 6.20
C PRO A 21 -6.48 15.87 4.73
N LEU A 22 -7.77 15.82 4.40
CA LEU A 22 -8.25 15.37 3.10
C LEU A 22 -8.84 16.50 2.28
N THR A 23 -8.73 16.43 0.97
CA THR A 23 -9.60 17.22 0.07
C THR A 23 -11.00 16.59 0.00
N GLU A 24 -11.98 17.34 -0.52
CA GLU A 24 -13.32 16.80 -0.77
C GLU A 24 -13.30 15.58 -1.71
N GLU A 25 -12.45 15.61 -2.74
CA GLU A 25 -12.27 14.50 -3.68
C GLU A 25 -11.73 13.25 -2.98
N GLU A 26 -10.75 13.41 -2.08
CA GLU A 26 -10.20 12.31 -1.30
C GLU A 26 -11.23 11.75 -0.30
N ILE A 27 -12.02 12.61 0.35
CA ILE A 27 -13.14 12.16 1.22
C ILE A 27 -14.13 11.33 0.39
N THR A 28 -14.50 11.83 -0.79
CA THR A 28 -15.43 11.13 -1.68
C THR A 28 -14.86 9.78 -2.10
N LYS A 29 -13.61 9.74 -2.54
CA LYS A 29 -12.96 8.50 -3.02
C LYS A 29 -12.78 7.47 -1.92
N PHE A 30 -12.38 7.90 -0.72
CA PHE A 30 -12.03 7.03 0.39
C PHE A 30 -13.12 6.94 1.46
N LEU A 31 -14.36 7.27 1.10
CA LEU A 31 -15.50 7.25 2.03
C LEU A 31 -15.67 5.85 2.65
N ILE A 32 -15.67 5.78 3.97
CA ILE A 32 -15.68 4.51 4.71
C ILE A 32 -17.11 3.97 4.86
N GLU A 33 -17.31 2.68 4.53
CA GLU A 33 -18.53 1.86 4.74
C GLU A 33 -19.81 2.33 4.02
N ARG A 34 -19.82 3.51 3.40
CA ARG A 34 -20.96 4.05 2.67
C ARG A 34 -20.51 4.61 1.32
N SER A 35 -21.28 4.33 0.26
CA SER A 35 -21.12 5.03 -1.01
C SER A 35 -21.95 6.31 -1.05
N ALA A 36 -21.44 7.29 -1.77
CA ALA A 36 -22.12 8.56 -2.01
C ALA A 36 -21.65 9.12 -3.35
N ARG A 37 -22.56 9.76 -4.10
CA ARG A 37 -22.17 10.46 -5.32
C ARG A 37 -21.41 11.73 -4.95
N PRO A 38 -20.44 12.18 -5.76
CA PRO A 38 -19.69 13.41 -5.49
C PRO A 38 -20.58 14.62 -5.19
N LYS A 39 -21.74 14.74 -5.87
CA LYS A 39 -22.69 15.85 -5.65
C LYS A 39 -23.35 15.88 -4.27
N GLU A 40 -23.34 14.78 -3.52
CA GLU A 40 -23.97 14.68 -2.20
C GLU A 40 -23.03 15.11 -1.06
N ILE A 41 -21.71 15.09 -1.30
CA ILE A 41 -20.69 15.36 -0.28
C ILE A 41 -20.59 16.85 0.10
N PRO A 42 -20.55 17.82 -0.83
CA PRO A 42 -20.32 19.23 -0.49
C PRO A 42 -21.31 19.79 0.54
N HIS A 43 -22.61 19.47 0.38
CA HIS A 43 -23.64 19.97 1.28
C HIS A 43 -23.48 19.43 2.70
N VAL A 44 -23.15 18.14 2.84
CA VAL A 44 -22.93 17.51 4.15
C VAL A 44 -21.64 18.02 4.80
N LEU A 45 -20.58 18.26 4.03
CA LEU A 45 -19.36 18.88 4.55
C LEU A 45 -19.62 20.30 5.05
N ALA A 46 -20.32 21.13 4.27
CA ALA A 46 -20.68 22.48 4.69
C ALA A 46 -21.49 22.48 6.00
N GLN A 47 -22.43 21.54 6.16
CA GLN A 47 -23.16 21.35 7.41
C GLN A 47 -22.23 20.96 8.56
N LEU A 48 -21.35 19.97 8.38
CA LEU A 48 -20.41 19.53 9.41
C LEU A 48 -19.43 20.63 9.85
N VAL A 49 -19.03 21.49 8.93
CA VAL A 49 -18.20 22.68 9.22
C VAL A 49 -19.00 23.71 10.01
N ALA A 50 -20.25 24.00 9.62
CA ALA A 50 -21.13 24.91 10.36
C ALA A 50 -21.41 24.42 11.79
N GLU A 51 -21.54 23.10 11.97
CA GLU A 51 -21.69 22.44 13.27
C GLU A 51 -20.38 22.32 14.06
N LYS A 52 -19.26 22.84 13.54
CA LYS A 52 -17.90 22.76 14.13
C LYS A 52 -17.43 21.33 14.41
N LYS A 53 -17.94 20.35 13.67
CA LYS A 53 -17.51 18.94 13.74
C LYS A 53 -16.35 18.63 12.80
N VAL A 54 -16.15 19.48 11.80
CA VAL A 54 -15.05 19.46 10.84
C VAL A 54 -14.52 20.89 10.70
N GLU A 55 -13.21 21.03 10.53
CA GLU A 55 -12.59 22.31 10.18
C GLU A 55 -12.03 22.22 8.76
N GLU A 56 -12.01 23.35 8.07
CA GLU A 56 -11.46 23.48 6.72
C GLU A 56 -10.40 24.58 6.70
N LYS A 57 -9.30 24.33 5.97
CA LYS A 57 -8.28 25.33 5.68
C LYS A 57 -7.53 24.97 4.40
N ASP A 58 -7.33 25.96 3.53
CA ASP A 58 -6.55 25.81 2.28
C ASP A 58 -7.06 24.65 1.39
N GLY A 59 -8.38 24.40 1.38
CA GLY A 59 -9.02 23.29 0.66
C GLY A 59 -8.90 21.91 1.32
N PHE A 60 -8.30 21.83 2.51
CA PHE A 60 -8.18 20.61 3.29
C PHE A 60 -9.15 20.58 4.47
N LEU A 61 -9.81 19.43 4.67
CA LEU A 61 -10.75 19.15 5.73
C LEU A 61 -10.14 18.20 6.77
N PHE A 62 -10.37 18.50 8.04
CA PHE A 62 -9.78 17.79 9.18
C PHE A 62 -10.66 17.89 10.43
N LEU A 63 -10.31 17.10 11.47
CA LEU A 63 -11.00 17.14 12.76
C LEU A 63 -10.69 18.46 13.50
N PRO A 64 -11.61 18.99 14.33
CA PRO A 64 -11.41 20.24 15.04
C PRO A 64 -10.13 20.29 15.88
N GLY A 65 -9.48 21.46 15.92
CA GLY A 65 -8.22 21.67 16.66
C GLY A 65 -6.97 21.03 16.03
N ARG A 66 -7.05 20.60 14.77
CA ARG A 66 -5.93 19.95 14.05
C ARG A 66 -5.33 20.78 12.92
N LYS A 67 -5.60 22.09 12.88
CA LYS A 67 -5.14 23.03 11.82
C LYS A 67 -3.66 22.90 11.41
N GLN A 68 -2.77 22.51 12.31
CA GLN A 68 -1.36 22.26 12.05
C GLN A 68 -1.10 21.14 11.02
N VAL A 69 -2.00 20.16 10.87
CA VAL A 69 -1.79 19.02 9.96
C VAL A 69 -1.76 19.44 8.49
N VAL A 70 -2.34 20.59 8.13
CA VAL A 70 -2.27 21.14 6.78
C VAL A 70 -0.81 21.47 6.40
N LYS A 71 -0.05 22.08 7.30
CA LYS A 71 1.37 22.35 7.06
C LYS A 71 2.18 21.05 6.96
N THR A 72 1.86 20.07 7.81
CA THR A 72 2.47 18.74 7.77
C THR A 72 2.21 18.04 6.43
N ARG A 73 0.97 18.08 5.94
CA ARG A 73 0.55 17.50 4.67
C ARG A 73 1.34 18.07 3.49
N LEU A 74 1.37 19.39 3.35
CA LEU A 74 2.10 20.07 2.27
C LEU A 74 3.59 19.73 2.30
N LYS A 75 4.22 19.72 3.49
CA LYS A 75 5.62 19.35 3.64
C LYS A 75 5.86 17.89 3.21
N ARG A 76 5.05 16.95 3.68
CA ARG A 76 5.21 15.51 3.38
C ARG A 76 4.89 15.19 1.91
N GLU A 77 3.99 15.95 1.28
CA GLU A 77 3.71 15.86 -0.14
C GLU A 77 4.94 16.28 -0.96
N GLU A 78 5.55 17.44 -0.66
CA GLU A 78 6.78 17.89 -1.31
C GLU A 78 7.93 16.87 -1.14
N VAL A 79 8.09 16.29 0.05
CA VAL A 79 9.08 15.23 0.29
C VAL A 79 8.77 13.99 -0.55
N SER A 80 7.49 13.60 -0.64
CA SER A 80 7.06 12.45 -1.43
C SER A 80 7.34 12.65 -2.92
N GLU A 81 7.03 13.83 -3.45
CA GLU A 81 7.32 14.20 -4.83
C GLU A 81 8.81 14.12 -5.17
N LYS A 82 9.69 14.53 -4.24
CA LYS A 82 11.15 14.42 -4.42
C LYS A 82 11.64 12.96 -4.42
N LYS A 83 11.03 12.08 -3.62
CA LYS A 83 11.40 10.65 -3.51
C LYS A 83 10.86 9.81 -4.67
N PHE A 84 9.72 10.19 -5.25
CA PHE A 84 9.03 9.40 -6.26
C PHE A 84 9.87 9.11 -7.53
N PRO A 85 10.61 10.06 -8.13
CA PRO A 85 11.48 9.80 -9.29
C PRO A 85 12.55 8.75 -9.01
N ARG A 86 13.07 8.70 -7.77
CA ARG A 86 14.02 7.69 -7.34
C ARG A 86 13.35 6.31 -7.31
N ALA A 87 12.17 6.20 -6.72
CA ALA A 87 11.41 4.95 -6.71
C ALA A 87 11.13 4.44 -8.13
N ALA A 88 10.66 5.32 -9.01
CA ALA A 88 10.39 5.00 -10.42
C ALA A 88 11.65 4.55 -11.18
N ARG A 89 12.80 5.19 -10.94
CA ARG A 89 14.08 4.80 -11.55
C ARG A 89 14.49 3.39 -11.15
N PHE A 90 14.42 3.03 -9.87
CA PHE A 90 14.80 1.70 -9.41
C PHE A 90 13.78 0.61 -9.76
N ALA A 91 12.50 0.95 -9.88
CA ALA A 91 11.51 0.05 -10.49
C ALA A 91 11.88 -0.30 -11.94
N LYS A 92 12.40 0.66 -12.72
CA LYS A 92 12.93 0.40 -14.07
C LYS A 92 14.16 -0.51 -14.09
N VAL A 93 14.95 -0.56 -13.02
CA VAL A 93 16.06 -1.52 -12.90
C VAL A 93 15.52 -2.92 -12.59
N LEU A 94 14.61 -3.02 -11.61
CA LEU A 94 13.98 -4.29 -11.22
C LEU A 94 13.25 -4.98 -12.37
N ARG A 95 12.70 -4.23 -13.33
CA ARG A 95 12.00 -4.79 -14.50
C ARG A 95 12.85 -5.73 -15.36
N PHE A 96 14.18 -5.62 -15.29
CA PHE A 96 15.12 -6.45 -16.05
C PHE A 96 15.38 -7.81 -15.38
N LEU A 97 14.97 -7.98 -14.13
CA LEU A 97 15.04 -9.28 -13.47
C LEU A 97 14.05 -10.25 -14.13
N PRO A 98 14.47 -11.48 -14.50
CA PRO A 98 13.69 -12.35 -15.42
C PRO A 98 12.26 -12.66 -14.97
N TRP A 99 12.05 -12.77 -13.66
CA TRP A 99 10.77 -13.19 -13.09
C TRP A 99 9.99 -12.06 -12.45
N VAL A 100 10.47 -10.80 -12.50
CA VAL A 100 9.70 -9.65 -12.04
C VAL A 100 8.58 -9.34 -13.03
N ARG A 101 7.37 -9.23 -12.49
CA ARG A 101 6.12 -9.06 -13.24
C ARG A 101 5.43 -7.74 -12.92
N ALA A 102 5.56 -7.26 -11.70
CA ALA A 102 5.19 -5.91 -11.32
C ALA A 102 6.05 -5.40 -10.17
N VAL A 103 6.13 -4.08 -10.06
CA VAL A 103 6.73 -3.35 -8.94
C VAL A 103 5.74 -2.25 -8.55
N PHE A 104 5.32 -2.27 -7.31
CA PHE A 104 4.47 -1.26 -6.69
C PHE A 104 5.26 -0.50 -5.63
N LEU A 105 4.94 0.77 -5.50
CA LEU A 105 5.28 1.61 -4.36
C LEU A 105 4.20 1.40 -3.29
N THR A 106 4.61 1.24 -2.04
CA THR A 106 3.69 1.06 -0.90
C THR A 106 4.03 2.02 0.24
N GLY A 107 3.27 1.98 1.33
CA GLY A 107 3.56 2.76 2.54
C GLY A 107 3.36 4.26 2.38
N ALA A 108 4.01 5.04 3.25
CA ALA A 108 3.81 6.48 3.35
C ALA A 108 4.11 7.22 2.04
N LEU A 109 5.11 6.80 1.29
CA LEU A 109 5.47 7.41 0.01
C LEU A 109 4.41 7.17 -1.07
N ALA A 110 3.82 5.99 -1.14
CA ALA A 110 2.72 5.72 -2.07
C ALA A 110 1.46 6.52 -1.73
N ALA A 111 1.25 6.81 -0.45
CA ALA A 111 0.18 7.66 0.04
C ALA A 111 0.47 9.17 -0.08
N GLY A 112 1.61 9.59 -0.64
CA GLY A 112 2.00 11.00 -0.72
C GLY A 112 2.25 11.66 0.65
N ASN A 113 2.59 10.87 1.67
CA ASN A 113 2.68 11.30 3.07
C ASN A 113 4.03 10.94 3.72
N SER A 114 5.11 10.91 2.93
CA SER A 114 6.44 10.51 3.41
C SER A 114 7.13 11.58 4.25
N HIS A 115 7.77 11.18 5.34
CA HIS A 115 8.76 11.96 6.07
C HIS A 115 10.12 11.92 5.38
N GLU A 116 10.99 12.90 5.68
CA GLU A 116 12.36 12.99 5.14
C GLU A 116 13.16 11.71 5.42
N GLU A 117 13.03 11.15 6.63
CA GLU A 117 13.79 9.97 7.07
C GLU A 117 13.22 8.62 6.60
N ASP A 118 12.03 8.62 6.00
CA ASP A 118 11.38 7.39 5.56
C ASP A 118 12.16 6.71 4.43
N ASP A 119 12.10 5.39 4.44
CA ASP A 119 12.51 4.54 3.33
C ASP A 119 11.46 4.47 2.22
N ILE A 120 11.87 3.87 1.10
CA ILE A 120 11.03 3.60 -0.06
C ILE A 120 10.61 2.12 0.00
N ASP A 121 9.37 1.87 0.37
CA ASP A 121 8.79 0.53 0.42
C ASP A 121 8.34 0.07 -0.97
N LEU A 122 8.85 -1.10 -1.38
CA LEU A 122 8.46 -1.74 -2.63
C LEU A 122 7.74 -3.07 -2.38
N LEU A 123 6.65 -3.27 -3.10
CA LEU A 123 6.03 -4.57 -3.32
C LEU A 123 6.44 -5.09 -4.72
N ILE A 124 7.08 -6.25 -4.76
CA ILE A 124 7.52 -6.89 -6.00
C ILE A 124 6.67 -8.13 -6.27
N VAL A 125 5.97 -8.15 -7.41
CA VAL A 125 5.24 -9.33 -7.87
C VAL A 125 6.13 -10.13 -8.81
N ALA A 126 6.35 -11.39 -8.48
CA ALA A 126 7.12 -12.36 -9.23
C ALA A 126 6.23 -13.36 -9.97
N ARG A 127 6.79 -13.99 -11.00
CA ARG A 127 6.17 -15.12 -11.68
C ARG A 127 5.91 -16.28 -10.71
N LYS A 128 4.89 -17.11 -11.00
CA LYS A 128 4.58 -18.33 -10.22
C LYS A 128 5.84 -19.15 -9.91
N ASN A 129 6.01 -19.55 -8.65
CA ASN A 129 7.14 -20.35 -8.15
C ASN A 129 8.54 -19.73 -8.35
N ARG A 130 8.63 -18.39 -8.38
CA ARG A 130 9.90 -17.65 -8.56
C ARG A 130 10.14 -16.57 -7.50
N VAL A 131 9.32 -16.54 -6.45
CA VAL A 131 9.35 -15.47 -5.43
C VAL A 131 10.71 -15.40 -4.73
N TRP A 132 11.32 -16.54 -4.42
CA TRP A 132 12.54 -16.59 -3.61
C TRP A 132 13.81 -16.28 -4.42
N LEU A 133 13.88 -16.73 -5.67
CA LEU A 133 14.92 -16.33 -6.62
C LEU A 133 14.81 -14.85 -6.96
N THR A 134 13.59 -14.36 -7.22
CA THR A 134 13.36 -12.94 -7.49
C THR A 134 13.82 -12.10 -6.31
N ARG A 135 13.47 -12.51 -5.09
CA ARG A 135 13.93 -11.86 -3.86
C ARG A 135 15.44 -11.89 -3.72
N LEU A 136 16.09 -13.03 -3.97
CA LEU A 136 17.54 -13.16 -3.89
C LEU A 136 18.22 -12.18 -4.86
N LEU A 137 17.83 -12.20 -6.14
CA LEU A 137 18.41 -11.32 -7.16
C LEU A 137 18.14 -9.85 -6.87
N ALA A 138 16.92 -9.47 -6.49
CA ALA A 138 16.58 -8.10 -6.15
C ALA A 138 17.38 -7.61 -4.93
N THR A 139 17.54 -8.46 -3.91
CA THR A 139 18.31 -8.13 -2.71
C THR A 139 19.79 -7.93 -3.05
N LEU A 140 20.40 -8.87 -3.78
CA LEU A 140 21.81 -8.78 -4.20
C LEU A 140 22.06 -7.55 -5.08
N LEU A 141 21.16 -7.28 -6.02
CA LEU A 141 21.24 -6.11 -6.88
C LEU A 141 21.19 -4.81 -6.07
N PHE A 142 20.26 -4.69 -5.12
CA PHE A 142 20.11 -3.47 -4.32
C PHE A 142 21.22 -3.31 -3.28
N ASP A 143 21.80 -4.42 -2.79
CA ASP A 143 23.01 -4.41 -1.96
C ASP A 143 24.23 -3.98 -2.77
N LEU A 144 24.40 -4.49 -4.00
CA LEU A 144 25.48 -4.11 -4.91
C LEU A 144 25.42 -2.61 -5.25
N LEU A 145 24.22 -2.10 -5.51
CA LEU A 145 23.97 -0.68 -5.77
C LEU A 145 24.01 0.19 -4.49
N ARG A 146 24.19 -0.43 -3.31
CA ARG A 146 24.24 0.21 -1.98
C ARG A 146 23.03 1.10 -1.67
N VAL A 147 21.87 0.75 -2.19
CA VAL A 147 20.62 1.50 -2.00
C VAL A 147 19.63 0.82 -1.07
N ARG A 148 19.89 -0.42 -0.67
CA ARG A 148 19.00 -1.15 0.24
C ARG A 148 19.10 -0.63 1.67
N ARG A 149 17.97 -0.58 2.37
CA ARG A 149 17.91 -0.33 3.81
C ARG A 149 18.63 -1.46 4.56
N GLN A 150 19.54 -1.08 5.45
CA GLN A 150 20.24 -2.01 6.34
C GLN A 150 19.48 -2.16 7.66
N LYS A 151 19.32 -3.39 8.14
CA LYS A 151 18.71 -3.65 9.47
C LYS A 151 19.56 -2.98 10.56
N GLY A 152 18.93 -2.23 11.48
CA GLY A 152 19.59 -1.63 12.65
C GLY A 152 20.02 -0.17 12.51
N LYS A 153 19.85 0.47 11.34
CA LYS A 153 20.07 1.91 11.19
C LYS A 153 18.81 2.70 11.56
N LYS A 154 18.98 3.73 12.40
CA LYS A 154 17.89 4.63 12.83
C LYS A 154 17.33 5.49 11.69
N VAL A 155 18.19 5.90 10.76
CA VAL A 155 17.82 6.69 9.58
C VAL A 155 17.96 5.84 8.33
N SER A 156 16.90 5.78 7.52
CA SER A 156 16.86 5.05 6.24
C SER A 156 16.37 5.92 5.09
N ALA A 157 16.58 7.24 5.19
CA ALA A 157 16.22 8.23 4.18
C ALA A 157 16.67 7.76 2.79
N ASP A 158 15.71 7.72 1.86
CA ASP A 158 15.91 7.36 0.44
C ASP A 158 16.49 5.95 0.18
N GLN A 159 16.57 5.11 1.22
CA GLN A 159 16.93 3.71 1.08
C GLN A 159 15.71 2.88 0.72
N PHE A 160 15.93 1.77 0.04
CA PHE A 160 14.86 0.89 -0.38
C PHE A 160 14.63 -0.24 0.60
N CYS A 161 13.39 -0.40 1.04
CA CYS A 161 12.91 -1.62 1.67
C CYS A 161 12.20 -2.46 0.63
N LEU A 162 12.72 -3.67 0.39
CA LEU A 162 12.02 -4.67 -0.41
C LEU A 162 10.95 -5.33 0.47
N ASN A 163 9.93 -4.54 0.82
CA ASN A 163 8.98 -4.77 1.90
C ASN A 163 8.12 -6.02 1.68
N MET A 164 7.70 -6.26 0.44
CA MET A 164 6.79 -7.36 0.12
C MET A 164 7.19 -8.05 -1.18
N PHE A 165 7.05 -9.38 -1.22
CA PHE A 165 7.13 -10.18 -2.43
C PHE A 165 5.91 -11.07 -2.56
N LEU A 166 5.23 -11.00 -3.69
CA LEU A 166 4.07 -11.84 -4.01
C LEU A 166 4.31 -12.63 -5.29
N SER A 167 3.67 -13.79 -5.40
CA SER A 167 3.48 -14.47 -6.67
C SER A 167 2.32 -13.83 -7.42
N GLU A 168 2.38 -13.79 -8.75
CA GLU A 168 1.28 -13.38 -9.64
C GLU A 168 0.02 -14.27 -9.52
N THR A 169 0.12 -15.38 -8.78
CA THR A 169 -0.99 -16.30 -8.44
C THR A 169 -1.39 -16.23 -6.95
N SER A 170 -0.88 -15.26 -6.21
CA SER A 170 -1.14 -15.06 -4.77
C SER A 170 -1.31 -13.57 -4.47
N LEU A 171 -2.15 -12.91 -5.26
CA LEU A 171 -2.41 -11.47 -5.16
C LEU A 171 -3.51 -11.13 -4.15
N THR A 172 -4.45 -12.05 -3.91
CA THR A 172 -5.51 -11.90 -2.90
C THR A 172 -4.93 -11.87 -1.48
N VAL A 173 -5.37 -10.90 -0.68
CA VAL A 173 -5.11 -10.85 0.77
C VAL A 173 -5.98 -11.89 1.49
N PRO A 174 -5.42 -12.75 2.35
CA PRO A 174 -6.19 -13.76 3.08
C PRO A 174 -7.29 -13.14 3.94
N ASP A 175 -8.45 -13.80 4.06
CA ASP A 175 -9.62 -13.30 4.80
C ASP A 175 -9.31 -12.86 6.23
N SER A 176 -8.40 -13.57 6.93
CA SER A 176 -7.97 -13.23 8.28
C SER A 176 -7.25 -11.88 8.40
N GLU A 177 -6.72 -11.37 7.29
CA GLU A 177 -5.98 -10.12 7.20
C GLU A 177 -6.81 -8.99 6.55
N GLN A 178 -8.01 -9.30 6.03
CA GLN A 178 -8.88 -8.32 5.39
C GLN A 178 -9.55 -7.43 6.43
N ASN A 179 -9.19 -6.16 6.40
CA ASN A 179 -9.70 -5.12 7.27
C ASN A 179 -9.53 -3.73 6.63
N LEU A 180 -10.05 -2.69 7.27
CA LEU A 180 -9.97 -1.31 6.78
C LEU A 180 -8.52 -0.86 6.49
N TYR A 181 -7.53 -1.26 7.31
CA TYR A 181 -6.13 -0.92 7.07
C TYR A 181 -5.61 -1.54 5.78
N SER A 182 -5.75 -2.86 5.63
CA SER A 182 -5.34 -3.56 4.42
C SER A 182 -6.10 -3.11 3.16
N ALA A 183 -7.35 -2.64 3.30
CA ALA A 183 -8.11 -2.07 2.19
C ALA A 183 -7.45 -0.79 1.67
N HIS A 184 -7.02 0.11 2.57
CA HIS A 184 -6.25 1.28 2.18
C HIS A 184 -4.88 0.90 1.58
N GLU A 185 -4.16 -0.06 2.16
CA GLU A 185 -2.87 -0.50 1.62
C GLU A 185 -2.98 -0.99 0.18
N ILE A 186 -4.04 -1.72 -0.17
CA ILE A 186 -4.29 -2.19 -1.54
C ILE A 186 -4.56 -1.01 -2.48
N VAL A 187 -5.45 -0.10 -2.10
CA VAL A 187 -5.87 1.01 -2.97
C VAL A 187 -4.76 2.04 -3.15
N LEU A 188 -3.92 2.22 -2.14
CA LEU A 188 -2.78 3.14 -2.18
C LEU A 188 -1.53 2.52 -2.81
N ALA A 189 -1.49 1.20 -3.06
CA ALA A 189 -0.37 0.55 -3.73
C ALA A 189 -0.23 1.09 -5.16
N TYR A 190 0.78 1.96 -5.37
CA TYR A 190 0.94 2.68 -6.61
C TYR A 190 1.80 1.88 -7.61
N PRO A 191 1.30 1.55 -8.82
CA PRO A 191 2.05 0.77 -9.79
C PRO A 191 3.18 1.59 -10.44
N LEU A 192 4.43 1.29 -10.11
CA LEU A 192 5.60 1.91 -10.77
C LEU A 192 5.92 1.24 -12.11
N TRP A 193 5.70 -0.08 -12.20
CA TRP A 193 5.87 -0.84 -13.42
C TRP A 193 5.05 -2.14 -13.34
N THR A 194 4.26 -2.46 -14.35
CA THR A 194 3.47 -3.71 -14.38
C THR A 194 3.44 -4.33 -15.77
N LYS A 195 3.43 -5.67 -15.83
CA LYS A 195 3.09 -6.46 -17.03
C LYS A 195 1.64 -6.92 -16.93
N ASP A 196 1.03 -7.20 -18.09
CA ASP A 196 -0.19 -8.01 -18.18
C ASP A 196 -1.34 -7.52 -17.30
N TYR A 197 -1.49 -6.19 -17.21
CA TYR A 197 -2.49 -5.51 -16.39
C TYR A 197 -2.50 -5.95 -14.91
N LEU A 198 -1.33 -6.35 -14.37
CA LEU A 198 -1.23 -6.86 -13.01
C LEU A 198 -1.69 -5.88 -11.94
N HIS A 199 -1.65 -4.56 -12.18
CA HIS A 199 -2.26 -3.58 -11.28
C HIS A 199 -3.77 -3.73 -11.20
N LEU A 200 -4.46 -3.86 -12.34
CA LEU A 200 -5.90 -4.07 -12.38
C LEU A 200 -6.29 -5.44 -11.81
N ARG A 201 -5.49 -6.48 -12.10
CA ARG A 201 -5.68 -7.80 -11.49
C ARG A 201 -5.48 -7.77 -9.98
N PHE A 202 -4.48 -7.06 -9.47
CA PHE A 202 -4.25 -6.93 -8.02
C PHE A 202 -5.45 -6.30 -7.32
N LEU A 203 -6.05 -5.25 -7.88
CA LEU A 203 -7.29 -4.67 -7.37
C LEU A 203 -8.48 -5.63 -7.53
N GLY A 204 -8.65 -6.23 -8.71
CA GLY A 204 -9.76 -7.12 -9.04
C GLY A 204 -9.78 -8.45 -8.26
N GLU A 205 -8.62 -8.95 -7.83
CA GLU A 205 -8.47 -10.13 -6.96
C GLU A 205 -8.73 -9.80 -5.47
N ASN A 206 -9.00 -8.53 -5.14
CA ASN A 206 -9.35 -8.06 -3.81
C ASN A 206 -10.70 -7.30 -3.80
N PRO A 207 -11.81 -7.89 -4.29
CA PRO A 207 -13.10 -7.21 -4.39
C PRO A 207 -13.71 -6.85 -3.03
N TRP A 208 -13.26 -7.51 -1.96
CA TRP A 208 -13.65 -7.25 -0.57
C TRP A 208 -13.33 -5.82 -0.11
N VAL A 209 -12.38 -5.13 -0.76
CA VAL A 209 -12.07 -3.72 -0.50
C VAL A 209 -13.32 -2.84 -0.55
N ARG A 210 -14.28 -3.14 -1.43
CA ARG A 210 -15.55 -2.40 -1.54
C ARG A 210 -16.40 -2.43 -0.26
N ARG A 211 -16.21 -3.42 0.62
CA ARG A 211 -16.87 -3.45 1.95
C ARG A 211 -16.45 -2.27 2.81
N TYR A 212 -15.20 -1.84 2.68
CA TYR A 212 -14.62 -0.77 3.48
C TYR A 212 -14.61 0.57 2.72
N LEU A 213 -14.31 0.54 1.42
CA LEU A 213 -14.15 1.73 0.58
C LEU A 213 -15.01 1.58 -0.70
N PRO A 214 -16.35 1.67 -0.60
CA PRO A 214 -17.27 1.37 -1.69
C PRO A 214 -17.20 2.33 -2.88
N ASN A 215 -16.66 3.54 -2.69
CA ASN A 215 -16.46 4.52 -3.77
C ASN A 215 -15.19 4.28 -4.59
N VAL A 216 -14.33 3.34 -4.18
CA VAL A 216 -13.15 2.98 -4.97
C VAL A 216 -13.57 2.10 -6.15
N GLU A 217 -13.14 2.51 -7.34
CA GLU A 217 -13.28 1.70 -8.54
C GLU A 217 -12.39 0.47 -8.47
N ILE A 218 -13.02 -0.68 -8.27
CA ILE A 218 -12.37 -1.98 -8.37
C ILE A 218 -12.73 -2.58 -9.73
N PRO A 219 -11.76 -2.96 -10.58
CA PRO A 219 -12.04 -3.65 -11.82
C PRO A 219 -12.78 -4.97 -11.58
N GLU A 220 -13.67 -5.36 -12.48
CA GLU A 220 -14.22 -6.72 -12.42
C GLU A 220 -13.12 -7.76 -12.60
N ALA A 221 -13.15 -8.84 -11.83
CA ALA A 221 -12.12 -9.89 -11.78
C ALA A 221 -12.00 -10.75 -13.06
N ARG A 222 -12.42 -10.24 -14.22
CA ARG A 222 -12.42 -10.93 -15.51
C ARG A 222 -11.19 -10.68 -16.37
N LEU A 223 -10.21 -9.92 -15.87
CA LEU A 223 -8.91 -9.82 -16.53
C LEU A 223 -8.14 -11.13 -16.30
N LYS A 224 -8.44 -12.15 -17.10
CA LYS A 224 -7.60 -13.35 -17.20
C LYS A 224 -6.18 -12.87 -17.51
N ALA A 225 -5.19 -13.46 -16.85
CA ALA A 225 -3.81 -13.30 -17.30
C ALA A 225 -3.79 -13.57 -18.82
N PRO A 226 -3.26 -12.65 -19.65
CA PRO A 226 -3.32 -12.79 -21.09
C PRO A 226 -2.80 -14.18 -21.47
N SER A 227 -3.68 -14.99 -22.06
CA SER A 227 -3.34 -16.30 -22.56
C SER A 227 -2.48 -16.11 -23.80
N GLY A 228 -1.16 -16.14 -23.61
CA GLY A 228 -0.18 -16.33 -24.68
C GLY A 228 0.00 -15.15 -25.62
N ARG A 229 0.81 -14.17 -25.20
CA ARG A 229 1.79 -13.50 -26.08
C ARG A 229 2.90 -12.95 -25.20
N ASN A 230 3.81 -13.85 -24.82
CA ASN A 230 5.05 -13.41 -24.19
C ASN A 230 5.78 -12.53 -25.22
N SER A 231 6.19 -11.32 -24.83
CA SER A 231 7.09 -10.48 -25.63
C SER A 231 8.49 -11.09 -25.78
N LEU A 232 8.76 -12.24 -25.16
CA LEU A 232 10.00 -12.98 -25.22
C LEU A 232 9.87 -14.16 -26.19
N PRO A 233 10.92 -14.47 -26.98
CA PRO A 233 10.96 -15.66 -27.81
C PRO A 233 10.63 -16.92 -26.99
N ALA A 234 9.87 -17.86 -27.58
CA ALA A 234 9.41 -19.07 -26.90
C ALA A 234 10.56 -19.83 -26.21
N THR A 235 11.73 -19.89 -26.82
CA THR A 235 12.95 -20.51 -26.26
C THR A 235 13.38 -19.89 -24.93
N VAL A 236 13.38 -18.55 -24.83
CA VAL A 236 13.74 -17.83 -23.60
C VAL A 236 12.67 -18.05 -22.52
N TYR A 237 11.40 -18.07 -22.93
CA TYR A 237 10.31 -18.37 -22.01
C TYR A 237 10.44 -19.78 -21.40
N HIS A 238 10.68 -20.80 -22.23
CA HIS A 238 10.88 -22.17 -21.81
C HIS A 238 12.11 -22.32 -20.90
N LEU A 239 13.21 -21.65 -21.24
CA LEU A 239 14.41 -21.61 -20.41
C LEU A 239 14.08 -21.06 -19.01
N LEU A 240 13.34 -19.95 -18.91
CA LEU A 240 12.98 -19.32 -17.64
C LEU A 240 11.84 -20.03 -16.88
N SER A 241 11.07 -20.90 -17.54
CA SER A 241 9.94 -21.64 -16.97
C SER A 241 10.23 -23.10 -16.62
N ASN A 242 11.42 -23.62 -16.94
CA ASN A 242 11.76 -25.02 -16.69
C ASN A 242 11.76 -25.38 -15.18
N SER A 243 11.55 -26.66 -14.89
CA SER A 243 11.56 -27.29 -13.56
C SER A 243 12.87 -27.07 -12.79
N PHE A 244 13.99 -26.93 -13.50
CA PHE A 244 15.28 -26.55 -12.90
C PHE A 244 15.17 -25.31 -12.01
N TRP A 245 14.57 -24.23 -12.53
CA TRP A 245 14.42 -23.00 -11.78
C TRP A 245 13.45 -23.14 -10.61
N THR A 246 12.53 -24.11 -10.66
CA THR A 246 11.61 -24.38 -9.54
C THR A 246 12.39 -25.02 -8.40
N LEU A 247 13.30 -25.94 -8.74
CA LEU A 247 14.23 -26.52 -7.77
C LEU A 247 15.20 -25.47 -7.22
N ALA A 248 15.76 -24.61 -8.09
CA ALA A 248 16.61 -23.50 -7.67
C ALA A 248 15.88 -22.53 -6.74
N ASP A 249 14.59 -22.28 -6.97
CA ASP A 249 13.76 -21.44 -6.10
C ASP A 249 13.48 -22.08 -4.74
N LEU A 250 13.28 -23.40 -4.68
CA LEU A 250 13.20 -24.16 -3.42
C LEU A 250 14.53 -24.12 -2.66
N PHE A 251 15.65 -24.26 -3.36
CA PHE A 251 16.98 -24.16 -2.75
C PHE A 251 17.25 -22.75 -2.23
N ALA A 252 16.96 -21.72 -3.02
CA ALA A 252 17.07 -20.32 -2.63
C ALA A 252 16.17 -20.00 -1.41
N GLN A 253 14.97 -20.58 -1.36
CA GLN A 253 14.09 -20.50 -0.19
C GLN A 253 14.77 -21.10 1.04
N LYS A 254 15.27 -22.33 0.96
CA LYS A 254 15.93 -23.00 2.08
C LYS A 254 17.12 -22.19 2.61
N LEU A 255 18.00 -21.73 1.73
CA LEU A 255 19.16 -20.91 2.12
C LEU A 255 18.76 -19.60 2.79
N GLN A 256 17.81 -18.86 2.21
CA GLN A 256 17.36 -17.60 2.78
C GLN A 256 16.65 -17.78 4.12
N LEU A 257 15.86 -18.85 4.29
CA LEU A 257 15.23 -19.18 5.57
C LEU A 257 16.27 -19.48 6.65
N VAL A 258 17.35 -20.20 6.33
CA VAL A 258 18.47 -20.44 7.25
C VAL A 258 19.15 -19.12 7.63
N TYR A 259 19.48 -18.27 6.64
CA TYR A 259 20.08 -16.95 6.88
C TYR A 259 19.19 -16.05 7.76
N MET A 260 17.87 -16.13 7.58
CA MET A 260 16.90 -15.31 8.31
C MET A 260 16.59 -15.86 9.71
N ARG A 261 16.90 -17.14 10.02
CA ARG A 261 16.43 -17.83 11.23
C ARG A 261 16.68 -17.05 12.54
N GLY A 262 17.86 -16.46 12.70
CA GLY A 262 18.22 -15.66 13.89
C GLY A 262 17.77 -14.19 13.86
N LYS A 263 17.11 -13.75 12.78
CA LYS A 263 16.72 -12.34 12.55
C LYS A 263 15.21 -12.17 12.33
N ARG A 264 14.45 -13.25 12.40
CA ARG A 264 12.99 -13.25 12.21
C ARG A 264 12.30 -12.84 13.50
N THR A 265 11.28 -12.03 13.35
CA THR A 265 10.33 -11.68 14.40
C THR A 265 8.94 -12.10 13.96
N ARG A 266 8.21 -11.21 13.28
CA ARG A 266 6.80 -11.39 12.90
C ARG A 266 6.57 -11.47 11.38
N GLU A 267 7.64 -11.57 10.60
CA GLU A 267 7.52 -11.57 9.14
C GLU A 267 6.77 -12.82 8.64
N ILE A 268 5.84 -12.60 7.71
CA ILE A 268 5.12 -13.67 7.02
C ILE A 268 6.04 -14.18 5.92
N VAL A 269 6.35 -15.47 5.97
CA VAL A 269 7.34 -16.09 5.09
C VAL A 269 6.79 -17.40 4.55
N GLU A 270 5.99 -17.29 3.49
CA GLU A 270 5.37 -18.40 2.79
C GLU A 270 6.10 -18.70 1.47
N ARG A 271 5.68 -19.76 0.77
CA ARG A 271 6.29 -20.17 -0.50
C ARG A 271 6.12 -19.11 -1.59
N GLN A 272 4.95 -18.50 -1.66
CA GLN A 272 4.53 -17.59 -2.75
C GLN A 272 4.20 -16.18 -2.26
N ARG A 273 4.45 -15.90 -0.98
CA ARG A 273 4.11 -14.63 -0.33
C ARG A 273 5.10 -14.36 0.81
N ILE A 274 5.74 -13.21 0.80
CA ILE A 274 6.70 -12.79 1.83
C ILE A 274 6.41 -11.34 2.20
N LEU A 275 6.11 -11.08 3.47
CA LEU A 275 5.80 -9.74 3.98
C LEU A 275 6.72 -9.41 5.16
N PHE A 276 7.48 -8.32 5.04
CA PHE A 276 8.43 -7.87 6.06
C PHE A 276 7.81 -6.81 6.98
N HIS A 277 6.70 -7.13 7.65
CA HIS A 277 6.12 -6.26 8.67
C HIS A 277 6.71 -6.59 10.05
N PRO A 278 7.55 -5.71 10.65
CA PRO A 278 8.13 -5.97 11.97
C PRO A 278 7.11 -5.84 13.11
N VAL A 279 6.00 -5.13 12.88
CA VAL A 279 4.96 -4.78 13.85
C VAL A 279 3.58 -5.08 13.24
N ASP A 280 2.61 -5.46 14.07
CA ASP A 280 1.20 -5.61 13.68
C ASP A 280 0.54 -4.22 13.61
N LEU A 281 0.92 -3.46 12.59
CA LEU A 281 0.48 -2.08 12.40
C LEU A 281 -1.03 -2.00 12.19
N ALA A 282 -1.64 -3.00 11.53
CA ALA A 282 -3.08 -3.05 11.33
C ALA A 282 -3.83 -3.04 12.67
N ARG A 283 -3.40 -3.88 13.64
CA ARG A 283 -4.00 -3.91 14.98
C ARG A 283 -3.86 -2.57 15.71
N GLU A 284 -2.68 -1.97 15.68
CA GLU A 284 -2.42 -0.68 16.35
C GLU A 284 -3.28 0.44 15.75
N ILE A 285 -3.27 0.58 14.42
CA ILE A 285 -4.04 1.60 13.70
C ILE A 285 -5.54 1.42 13.93
N LEU A 286 -6.07 0.20 13.82
CA LEU A 286 -7.50 -0.04 14.01
C LEU A 286 -7.94 0.16 15.47
N SER A 287 -7.06 -0.09 16.43
CA SER A 287 -7.35 0.19 17.85
C SER A 287 -7.40 1.70 18.10
N ALA A 288 -6.41 2.44 17.61
CA ALA A 288 -6.37 3.89 17.70
C ALA A 288 -7.56 4.55 16.96
N TYR A 289 -7.93 4.00 15.80
CA TYR A 289 -9.10 4.41 15.03
C TYR A 289 -10.39 4.31 15.83
N ARG A 290 -10.65 3.17 16.49
CA ARG A 290 -11.85 2.96 17.32
C ARG A 290 -11.91 3.97 18.47
N VAL A 291 -10.79 4.21 19.15
CA VAL A 291 -10.71 5.18 20.25
C VAL A 291 -11.01 6.60 19.74
N ARG A 292 -10.41 7.00 18.61
CA ARG A 292 -10.63 8.32 18.03
C ARG A 292 -12.08 8.52 17.57
N LEU A 293 -12.63 7.54 16.85
CA LEU A 293 -14.01 7.57 16.39
C LEU A 293 -14.98 7.67 17.56
N TYR A 294 -14.78 6.89 18.62
CA TYR A 294 -15.61 6.96 19.82
C TYR A 294 -15.63 8.38 20.42
N ARG A 295 -14.44 9.01 20.55
CA ARG A 295 -14.32 10.38 21.06
C ARG A 295 -15.04 11.39 20.18
N VAL A 296 -14.89 11.31 18.87
CA VAL A 296 -15.53 12.26 17.93
C VAL A 296 -17.05 12.11 17.93
N LEU A 297 -17.57 10.87 17.99
CA LEU A 297 -19.01 10.62 17.99
C LEU A 297 -19.71 10.96 19.33
N HIS A 298 -18.97 10.95 20.44
CA HIS A 298 -19.51 11.17 21.79
C HIS A 298 -18.98 12.44 22.47
N ALA A 299 -18.22 13.28 21.75
CA ALA A 299 -17.83 14.59 22.25
C ALA A 299 -19.11 15.39 22.50
N LYS A 300 -19.45 15.59 23.79
CA LYS A 300 -20.51 16.52 24.17
C LYS A 300 -20.12 17.87 23.60
N GLN A 301 -21.04 18.51 22.87
CA GLN A 301 -20.89 19.90 22.45
C GLN A 301 -20.85 20.75 23.73
N THR A 302 -19.65 20.97 24.28
CA THR A 302 -19.44 22.02 25.27
C THR A 302 -19.49 23.33 24.51
N SER A 303 -20.70 23.88 24.43
CA SER A 303 -21.01 25.26 24.10
C SER A 303 -20.42 26.22 25.12
#